data_AF-A0A7S1CPB8-F1
#
_entry.id   AF-A0A7S1CPB8-F1
#
_cell.length_a   1.000
_cell.length_b   1.000
_cell.length_c   1.000
_cell.angle_alpha   90.00
_cell.angle_beta   90.00
_cell.angle_gamma   90.00
#
_symmetry.space_group_name_H-M   'P 1'
#
loop_
_entity.id
_entity.type
_entity.pdbx_description
1 polymer ?
#
loop_
_entity_poly.entity_id
_entity_poly.type
_entity_poly.pdbx_seq_one_letter_code
_entity_poly.pdbx_strand_id
1 'polypeptide(L)'
;FSSGEILNLQSIDAARIEGFLAYGHMLWDGILQIVGFMVILVAVLIGPAALAGLGLMVLLMPVQGMVMMRLQRLRKAATEFTDERIKLVNEAIQGIKAVKLYSWEESVQANIDAVRGKEITVLKDSVITKAVNSVFMA
;
A
#
# COMPACT_ATOMS: atom_id res chain seq x y z
N PHE A 1 16.00 14.39 -22.50
CA PHE A 1 15.92 13.28 -21.54
C PHE A 1 17.31 12.97 -21.01
N SER A 2 17.50 13.00 -19.69
CA SER A 2 18.69 12.46 -19.05
C SER A 2 18.69 10.94 -19.16
N SER A 3 19.87 10.29 -19.05
CA SER A 3 19.97 8.83 -19.03
C SER A 3 19.10 8.21 -17.92
N GLY A 4 18.94 8.90 -16.79
CA GLY A 4 18.07 8.45 -15.69
C GLY A 4 16.58 8.49 -16.02
N GLU A 5 16.11 9.50 -16.77
CA GLU A 5 14.72 9.58 -17.21
C GLU A 5 14.37 8.46 -18.20
N ILE A 6 15.29 8.14 -19.11
CA ILE A 6 15.10 7.02 -20.05
C ILE A 6 15.02 5.69 -19.31
N LEU A 7 15.88 5.48 -18.30
CA LEU A 7 15.85 4.27 -17.48
C LEU A 7 14.55 4.13 -16.69
N ASN A 8 14.02 5.24 -16.13
CA ASN A 8 12.72 5.21 -15.45
C ASN A 8 11.57 4.88 -16.41
N LEU A 9 11.54 5.49 -17.60
CA LEU A 9 10.55 5.18 -18.63
C LEU A 9 10.58 3.70 -19.01
N GLN A 10 11.78 3.14 -19.18
CA GLN A 10 11.96 1.73 -19.56
C GLN A 10 11.60 0.74 -18.46
N SER A 11 11.87 1.05 -17.19
CA SER A 11 11.75 0.07 -16.10
C SER A 11 10.54 0.25 -15.19
N ILE A 12 10.17 1.50 -14.89
CA ILE A 12 9.07 1.81 -13.96
C ILE A 12 7.78 2.03 -14.72
N ASP A 13 7.81 2.88 -15.75
CA ASP A 13 6.58 3.28 -16.45
C ASP A 13 6.07 2.15 -17.37
N ALA A 14 6.96 1.45 -18.06
CA ALA A 14 6.61 0.26 -18.82
C ALA A 14 5.90 -0.79 -17.95
N ALA A 15 6.42 -1.07 -16.74
CA ALA A 15 5.82 -2.02 -15.81
C ALA A 15 4.44 -1.57 -15.30
N ARG A 16 4.23 -0.26 -15.10
CA ARG A 16 2.91 0.29 -14.75
C ARG A 16 1.90 0.11 -15.87
N ILE A 17 2.31 0.35 -17.10
CA ILE A 17 1.45 0.18 -18.28
C ILE A 17 1.09 -1.28 -18.46
N GLU A 18 2.05 -2.20 -18.32
CA GLU A 18 1.79 -3.64 -18.36
C GLU A 18 0.73 -4.04 -17.32
N GLY A 19 0.88 -3.58 -16.08
CA GLY A 19 -0.12 -3.80 -15.03
C GLY A 19 -1.51 -3.23 -15.40
N PHE A 20 -1.56 -2.03 -15.99
CA PHE A 20 -2.82 -1.45 -16.44
C PHE A 20 -3.46 -2.27 -17.56
N LEU A 21 -2.69 -2.77 -18.52
CA LEU A 21 -3.23 -3.60 -19.59
C LEU A 21 -3.73 -4.95 -19.06
N ALA A 22 -3.04 -5.51 -18.05
CA ALA A 22 -3.44 -6.76 -17.42
C ALA A 22 -4.78 -6.66 -16.67
N TYR A 23 -5.10 -5.52 -16.05
CA TYR A 23 -6.29 -5.40 -15.18
C TYR A 23 -7.31 -4.34 -15.61
N GLY A 24 -6.97 -3.45 -16.54
CA GLY A 24 -7.80 -2.32 -16.92
C GLY A 24 -9.14 -2.74 -17.55
N HIS A 25 -9.17 -3.90 -18.20
CA HIS A 25 -10.40 -4.46 -18.76
C HIS A 25 -11.43 -4.85 -17.68
N MET A 26 -10.98 -5.18 -16.47
CA MET A 26 -11.86 -5.55 -15.36
C MET A 26 -12.81 -4.42 -14.94
N LEU A 27 -12.47 -3.16 -15.24
CA LEU A 27 -13.31 -2.02 -14.89
C LEU A 27 -14.63 -2.01 -15.66
N TRP A 28 -14.58 -2.20 -16.99
CA TRP A 28 -15.79 -2.22 -17.81
C TRP A 28 -16.47 -3.59 -17.76
N ASP A 29 -15.70 -4.67 -17.72
CA ASP A 29 -16.21 -6.04 -17.59
C ASP A 29 -16.99 -6.23 -16.27
N GLY A 30 -16.46 -5.72 -15.15
CA GLY A 30 -17.13 -5.80 -13.85
C GLY A 30 -18.50 -5.10 -13.81
N ILE A 31 -18.66 -3.98 -14.53
CA ILE A 31 -19.97 -3.30 -14.64
C ILE A 31 -20.95 -4.19 -15.41
N LEU A 32 -20.53 -4.76 -16.53
CA LEU A 32 -21.36 -5.67 -17.33
C LEU A 32 -21.74 -6.91 -16.51
N GLN A 33 -20.82 -7.45 -15.73
CA GLN A 33 -21.05 -8.61 -14.87
C GLN A 33 -22.09 -8.31 -13.77
N ILE A 34 -21.98 -7.18 -13.07
CA ILE A 34 -22.98 -6.76 -12.07
C ILE A 34 -24.36 -6.62 -12.71
N VAL A 35 -24.46 -5.94 -13.85
CA VAL A 35 -25.73 -5.76 -14.57
C VAL A 35 -26.32 -7.11 -15.00
N GLY A 36 -25.51 -7.97 -15.61
CA GLY A 36 -25.94 -9.29 -16.09
C GLY A 36 -26.46 -10.18 -14.95
N PHE A 37 -25.72 -10.27 -13.84
CA PHE A 37 -26.17 -11.03 -12.67
C PHE A 37 -27.43 -10.44 -12.04
N MET A 38 -27.54 -9.11 -11.96
CA MET A 38 -28.75 -8.48 -11.42
C MET A 38 -29.99 -8.76 -12.28
N VAL A 39 -29.86 -8.75 -13.61
CA VAL A 39 -30.97 -9.11 -14.51
C VAL A 39 -31.41 -10.55 -14.25
N ILE A 40 -30.47 -11.49 -14.18
CA ILE A 40 -30.78 -12.92 -13.95
C ILE A 40 -31.41 -13.10 -12.56
N LEU A 41 -30.84 -12.51 -11.52
CA LEU A 41 -31.32 -12.65 -10.13
C LEU A 41 -32.73 -12.08 -9.94
N VAL A 42 -33.02 -10.93 -10.55
CA VAL A 42 -34.33 -10.28 -10.43
C VAL A 42 -35.37 -10.90 -11.34
N ALA A 43 -35.03 -11.22 -12.60
CA ALA A 43 -36.00 -11.72 -13.55
C ALA A 43 -36.33 -13.21 -13.37
N VAL A 44 -35.39 -14.01 -12.85
CA VAL A 44 -35.50 -15.48 -12.88
C VAL A 44 -35.44 -16.13 -11.48
N LEU A 45 -34.67 -15.60 -10.53
CA LEU A 45 -34.44 -16.28 -9.24
C LEU A 45 -35.26 -15.72 -8.07
N ILE A 46 -34.76 -14.66 -7.45
CA ILE A 46 -35.23 -14.17 -6.13
C ILE A 46 -35.99 -12.85 -6.23
N GLY A 47 -36.18 -12.33 -7.44
CA GLY A 47 -36.93 -11.11 -7.65
C GLY A 47 -36.21 -9.86 -7.11
N PRO A 48 -36.96 -8.79 -6.79
CA PRO A 48 -36.40 -7.54 -6.30
C PRO A 48 -35.58 -7.65 -5.00
N ALA A 49 -35.70 -8.76 -4.25
CA ALA A 49 -34.90 -9.01 -3.05
C ALA A 49 -33.38 -8.99 -3.32
N ALA A 50 -32.94 -9.32 -4.54
CA ALA A 50 -31.53 -9.22 -4.94
C ALA A 50 -30.95 -7.79 -4.79
N LEU A 51 -31.79 -6.75 -4.95
CA LEU A 51 -31.36 -5.35 -4.85
C LEU A 51 -30.91 -4.99 -3.44
N ALA A 52 -31.43 -5.67 -2.40
CA ALA A 52 -30.98 -5.45 -1.03
C ALA A 52 -29.51 -5.87 -0.84
N GLY A 53 -29.10 -6.99 -1.45
CA GLY A 53 -27.71 -7.46 -1.44
C GLY A 53 -26.77 -6.49 -2.16
N LEU A 54 -27.18 -6.01 -3.35
CA LEU A 54 -26.43 -4.99 -4.08
C LEU A 54 -26.30 -3.69 -3.27
N GLY A 55 -27.39 -3.26 -2.63
CA GLY A 55 -27.38 -2.08 -1.75
C GLY A 55 -26.38 -2.23 -0.60
N LEU A 56 -26.34 -3.39 0.05
CA LEU A 56 -25.34 -3.67 1.09
C LEU A 56 -23.91 -3.62 0.55
N MET A 57 -23.64 -4.20 -0.63
CA MET A 57 -22.31 -4.13 -1.25
C MET A 57 -21.87 -2.68 -1.54
N VAL A 58 -22.78 -1.86 -2.07
CA VAL A 58 -22.51 -0.42 -2.33
C VAL A 58 -22.22 0.32 -1.01
N LEU A 59 -22.93 -0.01 0.07
CA LEU A 59 -22.70 0.60 1.39
C LEU A 59 -21.35 0.18 2.01
N LEU A 60 -20.85 -1.02 1.73
CA LEU A 60 -19.55 -1.47 2.20
C LEU A 60 -18.37 -0.89 1.40
N MET A 61 -18.59 -0.46 0.16
CA MET A 61 -17.56 0.17 -0.68
C MET A 61 -16.85 1.38 -0.03
N PRO A 62 -17.52 2.35 0.61
CA PRO A 62 -16.84 3.43 1.34
C PRO A 62 -16.02 2.93 2.54
N VAL A 63 -16.46 1.87 3.22
CA VAL A 63 -15.66 1.25 4.30
C VAL A 63 -14.32 0.73 3.74
N GLN A 64 -14.37 0.05 2.60
CA GLN A 64 -13.18 -0.41 1.88
C GLN A 64 -12.26 0.75 1.48
N GLY A 65 -12.85 1.86 0.99
CA GLY A 65 -12.11 3.08 0.67
C GLY A 65 -11.38 3.68 1.88
N MET A 66 -12.02 3.71 3.06
CA MET A 66 -11.39 4.20 4.30
C MET A 66 -10.22 3.33 4.75
N VAL A 67 -10.36 2.01 4.68
CA VAL A 67 -9.27 1.06 4.98
C VAL A 67 -8.07 1.30 4.04
N MET A 68 -8.33 1.47 2.74
CA MET A 68 -7.28 1.71 1.75
C MET A 68 -6.57 3.06 2.00
N MET A 69 -7.32 4.12 2.32
CA MET A 69 -6.73 5.42 2.68
C MET A 69 -5.85 5.31 3.92
N ARG A 70 -6.28 4.56 4.95
CA ARG A 70 -5.46 4.31 6.15
C ARG A 70 -4.18 3.57 5.79
N LEU A 71 -4.26 2.56 4.94
CA LEU A 71 -3.09 1.80 4.49
C LEU A 71 -2.09 2.67 3.71
N GLN A 72 -2.58 3.55 2.84
CA GLN A 72 -1.75 4.51 2.12
C GLN A 72 -1.03 5.47 3.07
N ARG A 73 -1.71 6.00 4.09
CA ARG A 73 -1.10 6.85 5.13
C ARG A 73 -0.02 6.11 5.91
N LEU A 74 -0.30 4.87 6.32
CA LEU A 74 0.68 4.01 7.01
C LEU A 74 1.90 3.71 6.14
N ARG A 75 1.68 3.41 4.85
CA ARG A 75 2.76 3.18 3.90
C ARG A 75 3.64 4.41 3.75
N LYS A 76 3.05 5.60 3.62
CA LYS A 76 3.79 6.85 3.53
C LYS A 76 4.64 7.10 4.78
N ALA A 77 4.05 6.98 5.97
CA ALA A 77 4.77 7.15 7.23
C ALA A 77 5.90 6.11 7.40
N ALA A 78 5.69 4.86 6.98
CA ALA A 78 6.73 3.83 7.03
C ALA A 78 7.92 4.18 6.11
N THR A 79 7.65 4.70 4.90
CA THR A 79 8.70 5.17 3.99
C THR A 79 9.48 6.34 4.59
N GLU A 80 8.79 7.31 5.20
CA GLU A 80 9.46 8.46 5.85
C GLU A 80 10.44 8.02 6.95
N PHE A 81 10.03 7.12 7.87
CA PHE A 81 10.94 6.59 8.89
C PHE A 81 12.06 5.70 8.31
N THR A 82 11.77 4.97 7.22
CA THR A 82 12.79 4.16 6.53
C THR A 82 13.87 5.06 5.93
N ASP A 83 13.47 6.15 5.27
CA ASP A 83 14.40 7.12 4.67
C ASP A 83 15.24 7.81 5.74
N GLU A 84 14.63 8.20 6.87
CA GLU A 84 15.33 8.77 8.02
C GLU A 84 16.38 7.80 8.58
N ARG A 85 16.01 6.53 8.79
CA ARG A 85 16.94 5.50 9.27
C ARG A 85 18.10 5.32 8.29
N ILE A 86 17.81 5.21 6.99
CA ILE A 86 18.83 5.04 5.95
C ILE A 86 19.79 6.23 5.93
N LYS A 87 19.27 7.45 6.11
CA LYS A 87 20.10 8.66 6.22
C LYS A 87 21.04 8.60 7.42
N LEU A 88 20.53 8.28 8.61
CA LEU A 88 21.37 8.17 9.83
C LEU A 88 22.45 7.09 9.69
N VAL A 89 22.11 5.94 9.11
CA VAL A 89 23.08 4.87 8.82
C VAL A 89 24.16 5.37 7.85
N ASN A 90 23.77 6.09 6.80
CA ASN A 90 24.71 6.63 5.83
C ASN A 90 25.67 7.66 6.47
N GLU A 91 25.16 8.56 7.31
CA GLU A 91 25.97 9.53 8.06
C GLU A 91 26.97 8.82 8.99
N ALA A 92 26.53 7.77 9.70
CA ALA A 92 27.40 6.97 10.57
C ALA A 92 28.54 6.29 9.78
N ILE A 93 28.24 5.74 8.60
CA ILE A 93 29.23 5.09 7.73
C ILE A 93 30.22 6.10 7.16
N GLN A 94 29.74 7.26 6.69
CA GLN A 94 30.60 8.33 6.18
C GLN A 94 31.54 8.87 7.27
N GLY A 95 31.08 8.94 8.52
CA GLY A 95 31.83 9.40 9.69
C GLY A 95 32.55 8.32 10.50
N ILE A 96 32.68 7.09 10.01
CA ILE A 96 33.02 5.91 10.83
C ILE A 96 34.32 6.03 11.63
N LYS A 97 35.33 6.73 11.09
CA LYS A 97 36.61 6.96 11.80
C LYS A 97 36.43 7.75 13.09
N ALA A 98 35.59 8.81 13.07
CA ALA A 98 35.32 9.62 14.25
C ALA A 98 34.49 8.83 15.28
N VAL A 99 33.49 8.08 14.81
CA VAL A 99 32.65 7.23 15.68
C VAL A 99 33.52 6.24 16.47
N LYS A 100 34.47 5.58 15.81
CA LYS A 100 35.40 4.64 16.45
C LYS A 100 36.40 5.33 17.38
N LEU A 101 36.96 6.47 16.97
CA LEU A 101 37.97 7.21 17.74
C LEU A 101 37.42 7.70 19.10
N TYR A 102 36.16 8.11 19.13
CA TYR A 102 35.49 8.63 20.33
C TYR A 102 34.57 7.61 21.02
N SER A 103 34.56 6.35 20.57
CA SER A 103 33.69 5.30 21.10
C SER A 103 32.20 5.68 21.11
N TRP A 104 31.73 6.42 20.09
CA TRP A 104 30.33 6.87 19.96
C TRP A 104 29.37 5.80 19.43
N GLU A 105 29.81 4.54 19.34
CA GLU A 105 29.07 3.44 18.72
C GLU A 105 27.70 3.24 19.38
N GLU A 106 27.65 3.19 20.71
CA GLU A 106 26.41 3.02 21.46
C GLU A 106 25.47 4.22 21.28
N SER A 107 26.00 5.44 21.24
CA SER A 107 25.19 6.64 21.05
C SER A 107 24.59 6.71 19.64
N VAL A 108 25.37 6.37 18.62
CA VAL A 108 24.90 6.32 17.23
C VAL A 108 23.86 5.20 17.07
N GLN A 109 24.11 4.04 17.67
CA GLN A 109 23.19 2.91 17.66
C GLN A 109 21.86 3.28 18.33
N ALA A 110 21.89 3.93 19.49
CA ALA A 110 20.69 4.38 20.19
C ALA A 110 19.84 5.35 19.34
N ASN A 111 20.48 6.25 18.58
CA ASN A 111 19.78 7.15 17.67
C ASN A 111 19.08 6.41 16.52
N ILE A 112 19.76 5.42 15.92
CA ILE A 112 19.18 4.58 14.86
C ILE A 112 18.03 3.74 15.41
N ASP A 113 18.19 3.15 16.60
CA ASP A 113 17.18 2.31 17.24
C ASP A 113 15.92 3.10 17.64
N ALA A 114 16.08 4.37 18.03
CA ALA A 114 14.94 5.26 18.29
C ALA A 114 14.07 5.46 17.05
N VAL A 115 14.68 5.67 15.87
CA VAL A 115 13.94 5.76 14.59
C VAL A 115 13.36 4.40 14.20
N ARG A 116 14.12 3.32 14.39
CA ARG A 116 13.66 1.95 14.10
C ARG A 116 12.44 1.56 14.93
N GLY A 117 12.36 1.98 16.18
CA GLY A 117 11.18 1.75 17.04
C GLY A 117 9.91 2.38 16.46
N LYS A 118 10.01 3.61 15.93
CA LYS A 118 8.90 4.29 15.25
C LYS A 118 8.53 3.59 13.94
N GLU A 119 9.53 3.22 13.14
CA GLU A 119 9.35 2.47 11.88
C GLU A 119 8.58 1.17 12.13
N ILE A 120 9.02 0.36 13.11
CA ILE A 120 8.38 -0.91 13.46
C ILE A 120 6.93 -0.72 13.91
N THR A 121 6.64 0.33 14.67
CA THR A 121 5.27 0.60 15.14
C THR A 121 4.33 0.85 13.97
N VAL A 122 4.74 1.68 13.00
CA VAL A 122 3.94 1.94 11.78
C VAL A 122 3.83 0.69 10.90
N LEU A 123 4.90 -0.10 10.80
CA LEU A 123 4.88 -1.35 10.03
C LEU A 123 3.93 -2.37 10.64
N LYS A 124 3.88 -2.51 11.98
CA LYS A 124 2.92 -3.37 12.67
C LYS A 124 1.48 -2.96 12.38
N ASP A 125 1.17 -1.66 12.51
CA ASP A 125 -0.15 -1.12 12.17
C ASP A 125 -0.52 -1.43 10.71
N SER A 126 0.43 -1.31 9.78
CA SER A 126 0.24 -1.61 8.36
C SER A 126 -0.11 -3.08 8.14
N VAL A 127 0.60 -4.00 8.80
CA VAL A 127 0.34 -5.44 8.70
C VAL A 127 -1.01 -5.81 9.30
N ILE A 128 -1.38 -5.25 10.46
CA ILE A 128 -2.69 -5.49 11.09
C ILE A 128 -3.80 -4.97 10.18
N THR A 129 -3.66 -3.76 9.62
CA THR A 129 -4.64 -3.19 8.69
C THR A 129 -4.79 -4.05 7.43
N LYS A 130 -3.69 -4.61 6.90
CA LYS A 130 -3.72 -5.55 5.77
C LYS A 130 -4.41 -6.86 6.13
N ALA A 131 -4.20 -7.39 7.34
CA ALA A 131 -4.86 -8.62 7.79
C ALA A 131 -6.38 -8.43 7.91
N VAL A 132 -6.82 -7.30 8.44
CA VAL A 132 -8.25 -6.93 8.45
C VAL A 132 -8.79 -6.84 7.03
N ASN A 133 -8.05 -6.19 6.12
CA ASN A 133 -8.44 -6.07 4.73
C ASN A 133 -8.50 -7.42 3.99
N SER A 134 -7.62 -8.37 4.29
CA SER A 134 -7.66 -9.70 3.66
C SER A 134 -8.86 -10.53 4.08
N VAL A 135 -9.36 -10.38 5.32
CA VAL A 135 -10.60 -11.04 5.76
C VAL A 135 -11.81 -10.46 5.05
N PHE A 136 -11.79 -9.16 4.76
CA PHE A 136 -12.87 -8.48 4.04
C PHE A 136 -12.92 -8.83 2.55
N MET A 137 -11.79 -9.24 1.97
CA MET A 137 -11.68 -9.67 0.57
C MET A 137 -11.86 -11.19 0.35
N ALA A 138 -11.83 -11.98 1.42
CA ALA A 138 -12.04 -13.44 1.38
C ALA A 138 -13.53 -13.78 1.41
#